data_AF-A0A4R4SHQ1-F1
#
_entry.id   AF-A0A4R4SHQ1-F1
#
_cell.length_a   1.000
_cell.length_b   1.000
_cell.length_c   1.000
_cell.angle_alpha   90.00
_cell.angle_beta   90.00
_cell.angle_gamma   90.00
#
_symmetry.space_group_name_H-M   'P 1'
#
loop_
_entity.id
_entity.type
_entity.pdbx_description
1 polymer ?
#
loop_
_entity_poly.entity_id
_entity_poly.type
_entity_poly.pdbx_seq_one_letter_code
_entity_poly.pdbx_strand_id
1 'polypeptide(L)' 'MAEILERLLPPRRQRTNPRVIKRKMSNWALKRAEHYHPPEPLHPAITIYAATEPARTKPQTKTPK' A
#
# COMPACT_ATOMS: atom_id res chain seq x y z
N MET A 1 -2.20 -12.22 26.53
CA MET A 1 -3.08 -11.08 26.15
C MET A 1 -3.46 -10.19 27.34
N ALA A 2 -3.64 -10.72 28.56
CA ALA A 2 -4.06 -9.94 29.73
C ALA A 2 -3.01 -8.92 30.23
N GLU A 3 -1.73 -9.28 30.22
CA GLU A 3 -0.60 -8.47 30.72
C GLU A 3 -0.48 -7.07 30.05
N ILE A 4 -0.81 -6.96 28.76
CA ILE A 4 -0.70 -5.71 27.99
C ILE A 4 -1.80 -4.71 28.34
N LEU A 5 -2.95 -5.19 28.80
CA LEU A 5 -4.12 -4.36 29.11
C LEU A 5 -4.18 -3.94 30.58
N GLU A 6 -3.28 -4.46 31.43
CA GLU A 6 -3.24 -4.16 32.86
C GLU A 6 -3.02 -2.66 33.14
N ARG A 7 -2.25 -1.99 32.28
CA ARG A 7 -1.97 -0.56 32.42
C ARG A 7 -2.08 0.18 31.10
N LEU A 8 -3.24 0.78 30.86
CA LEU A 8 -3.46 1.63 29.70
C LEU A 8 -2.58 2.87 29.74
N LEU A 9 -2.03 3.23 28.58
CA LEU A 9 -1.32 4.49 28.42
C LEU A 9 -2.29 5.66 28.64
N PRO A 10 -1.85 6.74 29.29
CA PRO A 10 -2.69 7.91 29.47
C PRO A 10 -3.09 8.50 28.10
N PRO A 11 -4.27 9.14 28.01
CA PRO A 11 -4.75 9.72 26.78
C PRO A 11 -3.73 10.72 26.22
N ARG A 12 -3.58 10.71 24.90
CA ARG A 12 -2.61 11.55 24.21
C ARG A 12 -2.97 13.02 24.42
N ARG A 13 -2.18 13.75 25.21
CA ARG A 13 -2.40 15.18 25.45
C ARG A 13 -2.33 15.98 24.15
N GLN A 14 -3.32 16.85 23.92
CA GLN A 14 -3.30 17.82 22.83
C GLN A 14 -2.16 18.82 23.06
N ARG A 15 -1.28 18.98 22.07
CA ARG A 15 -0.18 19.95 22.11
C ARG A 15 -0.45 21.04 21.10
N THR A 16 -0.20 22.29 21.48
CA THR A 16 -0.22 23.44 20.56
C THR A 16 0.78 23.27 19.42
N ASN A 17 1.91 22.57 19.67
CA ASN A 17 2.93 22.28 18.65
C ASN A 17 3.16 20.76 18.50
N PRO A 18 3.22 20.21 17.28
CA PRO A 18 3.53 18.80 17.05
C PRO A 18 4.98 18.49 17.45
N ARG A 19 5.20 17.32 18.07
CA ARG A 19 6.50 16.91 18.65
C ARG A 19 7.65 16.73 17.63
N VAL A 20 7.37 16.79 16.32
CA VAL A 20 8.28 16.30 15.27
C VAL A 20 8.79 17.41 14.34
N ILE A 21 8.40 18.67 14.56
CA ILE A 21 8.88 19.78 13.72
C ILE A 21 9.89 20.61 14.52
N LYS A 22 11.18 20.41 14.23
CA LYS A 22 12.24 21.31 14.71
C LYS A 22 12.07 22.67 14.03
N ARG A 23 12.38 23.79 14.72
CA ARG A 23 12.31 25.16 14.16
C ARG A 23 13.11 25.36 12.87
N LYS A 24 14.21 24.60 12.70
CA LYS A 24 15.06 24.59 11.48
C LYS A 24 14.44 23.84 10.29
N MET A 25 13.36 23.10 10.52
CA MET A 25 12.61 22.36 9.51
C MET A 25 11.34 23.15 9.14
N SER A 26 11.43 24.49 9.08
CA SER A 26 10.36 25.38 8.61
C SER A 26 9.98 25.14 7.15
N ASN A 27 10.83 24.43 6.40
CA ASN A 27 10.58 24.01 5.02
C ASN A 27 9.78 22.70 4.93
N TRP A 28 9.38 22.10 6.06
CA TRP A 28 8.48 20.96 6.01
C TRP A 28 7.12 21.44 5.52
N ALA A 29 6.70 20.97 4.34
CA ALA A 29 5.43 21.38 3.75
C ALA A 29 4.27 21.06 4.71
N LEU A 30 3.56 22.12 5.13
CA LEU A 30 2.36 21.97 5.93
C LEU A 30 1.31 21.18 5.15
N LYS A 31 0.52 20.35 5.84
CA LYS A 31 -0.70 19.81 5.25
C LYS A 31 -1.65 20.97 4.95
N ARG A 32 -2.13 21.06 3.71
CA ARG A 32 -3.11 22.04 3.24
C ARG A 32 -4.45 21.35 3.01
N ALA A 33 -5.51 22.14 2.85
CA ALA A 33 -6.86 21.63 2.59
C ALA A 33 -6.89 20.64 1.40
N GLU A 34 -6.15 20.97 0.34
CA GLU A 34 -5.97 20.15 -0.88
C GLU A 34 -5.40 18.75 -0.60
N HIS A 35 -4.62 18.56 0.47
CA HIS A 35 -4.03 17.27 0.82
C HIS A 35 -5.00 16.33 1.55
N TYR A 36 -6.18 16.80 1.98
CA TYR A 36 -7.19 15.93 2.60
C TYR A 36 -7.91 15.07 1.56
N HIS A 37 -7.96 15.53 0.31
CA HIS A 37 -8.68 14.88 -0.79
C HIS A 37 -7.70 14.74 -1.96
N PRO A 38 -6.67 13.88 -1.84
CA PRO A 38 -5.77 13.64 -2.96
C PRO A 38 -6.57 13.11 -4.16
N PRO A 39 -6.22 13.49 -5.41
CA PRO A 39 -6.85 12.93 -6.58
C PRO A 39 -6.66 11.41 -6.59
N GLU A 40 -7.69 10.68 -7.00
CA GLU A 40 -7.58 9.25 -7.19
C GLU A 40 -6.49 8.98 -8.26
N PRO A 41 -5.57 8.04 -8.01
CA PRO A 41 -4.58 7.68 -9.00
C PRO A 41 -5.30 7.15 -10.24
N LEU A 42 -4.83 7.52 -11.43
CA LEU A 42 -5.36 6.98 -12.68
C LEU A 42 -5.10 5.47 -12.69
N HIS A 43 -6.12 4.66 -12.47
CA HIS A 43 -5.96 3.21 -12.51
C HIS A 43 -5.78 2.79 -13.97
N PRO A 44 -4.68 2.12 -14.34
CA PRO A 44 -4.61 1.48 -15.64
C PRO A 44 -5.71 0.42 -15.72
N ALA A 45 -6.42 0.34 -16.84
CA ALA A 45 -7.39 -0.71 -17.07
C ALA A 45 -6.68 -2.06 -17.04
N ILE A 46 -6.92 -2.86 -16.00
CA ILE A 46 -6.36 -4.20 -15.86
C ILE A 46 -7.22 -5.12 -16.74
N THR A 47 -6.74 -5.45 -17.94
CA THR A 47 -7.38 -6.45 -18.80
C THR A 47 -6.92 -7.84 -18.39
N ILE A 48 -7.79 -8.59 -17.70
CA ILE A 48 -7.55 -9.99 -17.37
C ILE A 48 -7.94 -10.83 -18.59
N TYR A 49 -6.96 -11.44 -19.26
CA TYR A 49 -7.21 -12.37 -20.35
C TYR A 49 -7.52 -13.76 -19.78
N ALA A 50 -8.49 -14.45 -20.37
CA ALA A 50 -8.74 -15.85 -20.08
C ALA A 50 -7.50 -16.68 -20.46
N ALA A 51 -7.16 -17.68 -19.65
CA ALA A 51 -6.11 -18.62 -19.99
C ALA A 51 -6.47 -19.30 -21.33
N THR A 52 -5.65 -19.08 -22.36
CA THR A 52 -5.73 -19.90 -23.57
C THR A 52 -5.28 -21.30 -23.19
N GLU A 53 -6.17 -22.28 -23.28
CA GLU A 53 -5.81 -23.69 -23.05
C GLU A 53 -4.52 -24.01 -23.84
N PRO A 54 -3.53 -24.67 -23.23
CA PRO A 54 -2.30 -24.99 -23.93
C PRO A 54 -2.64 -25.84 -25.15
N ALA A 55 -2.16 -25.42 -26.32
CA ALA A 55 -2.34 -26.18 -27.56
C ALA A 55 -1.91 -27.63 -27.33
N ARG A 56 -2.81 -28.59 -27.62
CA ARG A 56 -2.53 -30.03 -27.47
C ARG A 56 -1.27 -30.39 -28.25
N THR A 57 -0.18 -30.69 -27.55
CA THR A 57 1.05 -31.18 -28.17
C THR A 57 0.80 -32.60 -28.67
N LYS A 58 0.88 -32.83 -29.99
CA LYS A 58 0.81 -34.20 -30.54
C LYS A 58 2.09 -34.96 -30.15
N PRO A 59 1.99 -36.20 -29.64
CA PRO A 59 3.16 -37.02 -29.39
C PRO A 59 3.89 -37.32 -30.71
N GLN A 60 5.19 -37.03 -30.75
CA GLN A 60 6.03 -37.45 -31.88
C GLN A 60 6.37 -38.93 -31.71
N THR A 61 5.77 -39.78 -32.53
CA THR A 61 6.15 -41.20 -32.61
C THR A 61 7.56 -41.28 -33.18
N LYS A 62 8.53 -41.64 -32.35
CA LYS A 62 9.89 -41.96 -32.80
C LYS A 62 9.81 -43.29 -33.57
N THR A 63 10.11 -43.26 -34.86
CA THR A 63 10.27 -44.47 -35.66
C THR A 63 11.54 -45.21 -35.20
N PRO A 64 11.46 -46.52 -34.87
CA PRO A 64 12.64 -47.30 -34.54
C PRO A 64 13.50 -47.53 -35.80
N LYS A 65 14.82 -47.56 -35.61
CA LYS A 65 15.86 -47.75 -36.62
C LYS A 65 16.11 -49.22 -36.91
#